data_AF-A0AAD5MRG8-F1
#
_entry.id   AF-A0AAD5MRG8-F1
#
_cell.length_a   1.000
_cell.length_b   1.000
_cell.length_c   1.000
_cell.angle_alpha   90.00
_cell.angle_beta   90.00
_cell.angle_gamma   90.00
#
_symmetry.space_group_name_H-M   'P 1'
#
loop_
_entity.id
_entity.type
_entity.pdbx_description
1 polymer ?
#
loop_
_entity_poly.entity_id
_entity_poly.type
_entity_poly.pdbx_seq_one_letter_code
_entity_poly.pdbx_strand_id
1 'polypeptide(L)'
;MEYLRVAQDLEMYGILYYPICNKKETDLHLGISAQGLGIYKGSNRITPRPFFSWSEIKNISFKNKKFHMKTVDKSTISFRAQERTINPSILDLCIGTHNLYLRRRQPDTLEVQQMKALAKEERSRRQQELSRLAREREERLQVENERNQLKAEVEKIAEQLAQAKEAARKTEETAELLAEKARASEQETLLLTKRVSEAEAECHRLQMNHVKSEEALMRMERKAREAELYAQRISMSLADVNSKPHYASHALITEPSIWPLSNISLQSTLSHHQLMISGGSQDGGDRLGYSDRSSVHTPQHPAIQLSSTPFYRAIQPNIAQMMHAPPPPDPSVNQRIEFHNIRGELEKSRHDFSEKARLFKERLNEFRNEIDALKREDRQTEHDVIHAQNVQNGFDKFTTLRMSSRGAPKQRVEVFEGL
;
A
#
# COMPACT_ATOMS: atom_id res chain seq x y z
N MET A 1 -19.03 24.87 5.64
CA MET A 1 -20.37 25.43 5.89
C MET A 1 -20.95 25.01 7.24
N GLU A 2 -20.66 23.79 7.74
CA GLU A 2 -21.19 23.33 9.04
C GLU A 2 -20.85 24.26 10.22
N TYR A 3 -19.64 24.81 10.28
CA TYR A 3 -19.28 25.77 11.35
C TYR A 3 -20.27 26.96 11.44
N LEU A 4 -20.52 27.65 10.31
CA LEU A 4 -21.44 28.78 10.28
C LEU A 4 -22.89 28.35 10.51
N ARG A 5 -23.26 27.13 10.12
CA ARG A 5 -24.59 26.56 10.38
C ARG A 5 -24.86 26.40 11.88
N VAL A 6 -23.83 26.10 12.68
CA VAL A 6 -23.94 26.01 14.14
C VAL A 6 -23.82 27.41 14.76
N ALA A 7 -22.82 28.19 14.35
CA ALA A 7 -22.56 29.50 14.93
C ALA A 7 -23.75 30.46 14.79
N GLN A 8 -24.56 30.35 13.73
CA GLN A 8 -25.73 31.20 13.54
C GLN A 8 -26.80 31.07 14.63
N ASP A 9 -26.82 29.95 15.35
CA ASP A 9 -27.78 29.66 16.42
C ASP A 9 -27.34 30.21 17.78
N LEU A 10 -26.10 30.69 17.90
CA LEU A 10 -25.62 31.39 19.10
C LEU A 10 -26.37 32.71 19.29
N GLU A 11 -26.75 33.01 20.53
CA GLU A 11 -27.67 34.10 20.86
C GLU A 11 -27.14 35.48 20.41
N MET A 12 -25.84 35.68 20.52
CA MET A 12 -25.17 36.94 20.13
C MET A 12 -24.73 36.98 18.66
N TYR A 13 -24.86 35.88 17.92
CA TYR A 13 -24.41 35.82 16.53
C TYR A 13 -25.20 36.77 15.64
N GLY A 14 -24.46 37.58 14.88
CA GLY A 14 -25.02 38.49 13.88
C GLY A 14 -25.78 39.67 14.49
N ILE A 15 -25.51 40.01 15.75
CA ILE A 15 -26.10 41.15 16.46
C ILE A 15 -25.04 42.22 16.69
N LEU A 16 -25.31 43.44 16.24
CA LEU A 16 -24.52 44.62 16.57
C LEU A 16 -25.22 45.41 17.66
N TYR A 17 -24.53 45.65 18.77
CA TYR A 17 -25.07 46.32 19.95
C TYR A 17 -24.63 47.78 19.99
N TYR A 18 -25.60 48.67 20.17
CA TYR A 18 -25.37 50.10 20.31
C TYR A 18 -25.92 50.62 21.63
N PRO A 19 -25.14 51.38 22.42
CA PRO A 19 -25.63 51.98 23.65
C PRO A 19 -26.63 53.10 23.35
N ILE A 20 -27.82 53.01 23.94
CA ILE A 20 -28.93 53.95 23.74
C ILE A 20 -29.58 54.34 25.07
N CYS A 21 -30.31 55.46 25.06
CA CYS A 21 -31.19 55.88 26.15
C CYS A 21 -32.64 55.98 25.66
N ASN A 22 -33.59 55.55 26.47
CA ASN A 22 -35.03 55.79 26.25
C ASN A 22 -35.42 57.23 26.68
N LYS A 23 -36.71 57.54 26.72
CA LYS A 23 -37.19 58.87 27.15
C LYS A 23 -36.94 59.15 28.63
N LYS A 24 -36.81 58.11 29.46
CA LYS A 24 -36.53 58.21 30.90
C LYS A 24 -35.04 58.24 31.23
N GLU A 25 -34.18 58.28 30.21
CA GLU A 25 -32.72 58.25 30.39
C GLU A 25 -32.19 56.93 30.95
N THR A 26 -32.92 55.83 30.77
CA THR A 26 -32.43 54.50 31.13
C THR A 26 -31.37 54.04 30.14
N ASP A 27 -30.22 53.60 30.65
CA ASP A 27 -29.15 52.99 29.86
C ASP A 27 -29.54 51.60 29.36
N LEU A 28 -29.60 51.47 28.03
CA LEU A 28 -30.03 50.28 27.32
C LEU A 28 -29.10 50.03 26.13
N HIS A 29 -29.20 48.84 25.53
CA HIS A 29 -28.51 48.52 24.30
C HIS A 29 -29.52 48.14 23.22
N LEU A 30 -29.39 48.73 22.05
CA LEU A 30 -30.09 48.34 20.84
C LEU A 30 -29.27 47.26 20.12
N GLY A 31 -29.79 46.05 20.03
CA GLY A 31 -29.23 45.00 19.19
C GLY A 31 -29.89 45.00 17.82
N ILE A 32 -29.12 45.24 16.76
CA ILE A 32 -29.57 45.21 15.37
C ILE A 32 -29.13 43.88 14.75
N SER A 33 -30.08 43.11 14.22
CA SER A 33 -29.84 41.78 13.66
C SER A 33 -30.60 41.56 12.35
N ALA A 34 -30.26 40.48 11.62
CA ALA A 34 -31.00 40.11 10.41
C ALA A 34 -32.47 39.76 10.67
N GLN A 35 -32.84 39.41 11.91
CA GLN A 35 -34.21 39.06 12.31
C GLN A 35 -35.05 40.28 12.73
N GLY A 36 -34.41 41.29 13.33
CA GLY A 36 -35.11 42.46 13.87
C GLY A 36 -34.27 43.27 14.83
N LEU A 37 -34.96 44.04 15.68
CA LEU A 37 -34.39 44.91 16.70
C LEU A 37 -34.71 44.41 18.10
N GLY A 38 -33.69 44.16 18.90
CA GLY A 38 -33.82 43.79 20.31
C GLY A 38 -33.36 44.91 21.24
N ILE A 39 -34.03 45.07 22.38
CA ILE A 39 -33.58 45.96 23.44
C ILE A 39 -32.99 45.13 24.57
N TYR A 40 -31.85 45.54 25.10
CA TYR A 40 -31.13 44.81 26.15
C TYR A 40 -30.86 45.76 27.31
N LYS A 41 -30.99 45.28 28.54
CA LYS A 41 -30.79 46.07 29.77
C LYS A 41 -29.55 45.58 30.52
N GLY A 42 -28.76 46.52 31.03
CA GLY A 42 -27.56 46.22 31.82
C GLY A 42 -26.48 45.50 30.99
N SER A 43 -25.93 44.43 31.55
CA SER A 43 -24.88 43.57 30.98
C SER A 43 -25.41 42.36 30.21
N ASN A 44 -26.70 42.04 30.33
CA ASN A 44 -27.33 40.96 29.57
C ASN A 44 -27.37 41.32 28.07
N ARG A 45 -26.65 40.57 27.24
CA ARG A 45 -26.64 40.69 25.76
C ARG A 45 -27.30 39.49 25.06
N ILE A 46 -27.79 38.52 25.83
CA ILE A 46 -28.30 37.23 25.33
C ILE A 46 -29.81 37.29 25.15
N THR A 47 -30.53 37.91 26.09
CA THR A 47 -31.99 37.90 26.13
C THR A 47 -32.57 39.30 25.89
N PRO A 48 -33.08 39.61 24.69
CA PRO A 48 -33.70 40.90 24.43
C PRO A 48 -35.04 41.02 25.16
N ARG A 49 -35.37 42.22 25.65
CA ARG A 49 -36.69 42.61 26.15
C ARG A 49 -36.92 44.12 25.91
N PRO A 50 -37.87 44.52 25.05
CA PRO A 50 -38.61 43.73 24.06
C PRO A 50 -37.79 43.41 22.79
N PHE A 51 -38.35 42.59 21.89
CA PHE A 51 -37.88 42.39 20.52
C PHE A 51 -38.95 42.80 19.49
N PHE A 52 -38.54 43.41 18.38
CA PHE A 52 -39.38 43.83 17.26
C PHE A 52 -38.88 43.21 15.96
N SER A 53 -39.71 42.38 15.32
CA SER A 53 -39.37 41.78 14.02
C SER A 53 -39.40 42.84 12.93
N TRP A 54 -38.58 42.68 11.88
CA TRP A 54 -38.62 43.59 10.73
C TRP A 54 -40.00 43.65 10.04
N SER A 55 -40.83 42.60 10.13
CA SER A 55 -42.23 42.62 9.65
C SER A 55 -43.11 43.63 10.37
N GLU A 56 -42.78 43.98 11.61
CA GLU A 56 -43.59 44.84 12.46
C GLU A 56 -43.16 46.31 12.37
N ILE A 57 -41.99 46.57 11.78
CA ILE A 57 -41.39 47.88 11.67
C ILE A 57 -41.79 48.49 10.33
N LYS A 58 -42.44 49.65 10.36
CA LYS A 58 -42.85 50.38 9.16
C LYS A 58 -41.76 51.32 8.66
N ASN A 59 -41.13 52.06 9.57
CA ASN A 59 -40.10 53.04 9.24
C ASN A 59 -39.21 53.32 10.45
N ILE A 60 -37.93 53.60 10.20
CA ILE A 60 -36.98 54.12 11.18
C ILE A 60 -36.46 55.44 10.64
N SER A 61 -36.67 56.52 11.37
CA SER A 61 -36.17 57.84 11.01
C SER A 61 -35.34 58.45 12.12
N PHE A 62 -34.42 59.33 11.75
CA PHE A 62 -33.62 60.10 12.69
C PHE A 62 -33.97 61.58 12.53
N LYS A 63 -34.47 62.21 13.59
CA LYS A 63 -34.85 63.63 13.61
C LYS A 63 -34.50 64.23 14.96
N ASN A 64 -33.97 65.47 14.97
CA ASN A 64 -33.67 66.21 16.19
C ASN A 64 -32.81 65.41 17.20
N LYS A 65 -31.78 64.70 16.71
CA LYS A 65 -30.87 63.86 17.52
C LYS A 65 -31.55 62.68 18.22
N LYS A 66 -32.75 62.29 17.78
CA LYS A 66 -33.49 61.12 18.27
C LYS A 66 -33.88 60.22 17.11
N PHE A 67 -33.84 58.92 17.36
CA PHE A 67 -34.43 57.92 16.49
C PHE A 67 -35.91 57.78 16.81
N HIS A 68 -36.71 57.63 15.76
CA HIS A 68 -38.12 57.34 15.81
C HIS A 68 -38.38 56.10 14.97
N MET A 69 -38.66 54.98 15.62
CA MET A 69 -39.09 53.76 14.94
C MET A 69 -40.60 53.66 15.05
N LYS A 70 -41.27 53.66 13.90
CA LYS A 70 -42.71 53.46 13.77
C LYS A 70 -42.99 52.03 13.40
N THR A 71 -43.93 51.42 14.10
CA THR A 71 -44.44 50.08 13.79
C THR A 71 -45.60 50.15 12.79
N VAL A 72 -45.96 49.02 12.22
CA VAL A 72 -47.10 48.89 11.27
C VAL A 72 -48.42 49.25 11.95
N ASP A 73 -48.57 48.94 13.24
CA ASP A 73 -49.73 49.29 14.08
C ASP A 73 -49.77 50.77 14.51
N LYS A 74 -48.89 51.61 13.94
CA LYS A 74 -48.74 53.06 14.20
C LYS A 74 -48.18 53.41 15.59
N SER A 75 -47.76 52.44 16.40
CA SER A 75 -46.98 52.71 17.62
C SER A 75 -45.61 53.30 17.26
N THR A 76 -45.01 54.07 18.18
CA THR A 76 -43.71 54.71 17.94
C THR A 76 -42.84 54.60 19.18
N ILE A 77 -41.66 54.01 19.05
CA ILE A 77 -40.59 54.12 20.05
C ILE A 77 -39.68 55.28 19.69
N SER A 78 -39.16 55.97 20.71
CA SER A 78 -38.14 57.01 20.51
C SER A 78 -36.98 56.81 21.45
N PHE A 79 -35.77 56.83 20.90
CA PHE A 79 -34.54 56.64 21.66
C PHE A 79 -33.45 57.55 21.10
N ARG A 80 -32.39 57.75 21.88
CA ARG A 80 -31.17 58.38 21.39
C ARG A 80 -29.99 57.46 21.59
N ALA A 81 -28.98 57.56 20.75
CA ALA A 81 -27.67 57.00 21.05
C ALA A 81 -27.04 57.73 22.23
N GLN A 82 -26.26 57.02 23.06
CA GLN A 82 -25.45 57.66 24.11
C GLN A 82 -24.39 58.57 23.48
N GLU A 83 -23.74 58.10 22.42
CA GLU A 83 -22.77 58.88 21.64
C GLU A 83 -23.38 59.38 20.33
N ARG A 84 -23.08 60.62 19.93
CA ARG A 84 -23.67 61.18 18.70
C ARG A 84 -23.01 60.66 17.42
N THR A 85 -21.75 60.25 17.52
CA THR A 85 -20.91 59.75 16.42
C THR A 85 -21.45 58.45 15.83
N ILE A 86 -22.15 57.63 16.61
CA ILE A 86 -22.69 56.33 16.17
C ILE A 86 -24.05 56.44 15.46
N ASN A 87 -24.70 57.61 15.45
CA ASN A 87 -26.02 57.77 14.84
C ASN A 87 -26.07 57.36 13.34
N PRO A 88 -25.12 57.77 12.48
CA PRO A 88 -25.12 57.35 11.07
C PRO A 88 -25.02 55.83 10.94
N SER A 89 -24.15 55.20 11.73
CA SER A 89 -23.95 53.74 11.73
C SER A 89 -25.23 52.98 12.13
N ILE A 90 -25.94 53.43 13.17
CA ILE A 90 -27.22 52.85 13.58
C ILE A 90 -28.25 52.95 12.44
N LEU A 91 -28.36 54.13 11.81
CA LEU A 91 -29.33 54.37 10.75
C LEU A 91 -29.06 53.52 9.52
N ASP A 92 -27.81 53.52 9.03
CA ASP A 92 -27.37 52.77 7.86
C ASP A 92 -27.57 51.27 8.06
N LEU A 93 -27.22 50.76 9.25
CA LEU A 93 -27.39 49.35 9.56
C LEU A 93 -28.87 48.96 9.65
N CYS A 94 -29.72 49.79 10.25
CA CYS A 94 -31.16 49.57 10.28
C CYS A 94 -31.75 49.51 8.86
N ILE A 95 -31.45 50.52 8.02
CA ILE A 95 -31.95 50.61 6.65
C ILE A 95 -31.45 49.44 5.80
N GLY A 96 -30.13 49.19 5.82
CA GLY A 96 -29.51 48.12 5.04
C GLY A 96 -30.06 46.74 5.43
N THR A 97 -30.19 46.48 6.73
CA THR A 97 -30.69 45.19 7.22
C THR A 97 -32.17 45.00 6.91
N HIS A 98 -32.99 46.04 7.07
CA HIS A 98 -34.41 46.01 6.71
C HIS A 98 -34.60 45.79 5.20
N ASN A 99 -33.81 46.46 4.35
CA ASN A 99 -33.85 46.27 2.90
C ASN A 99 -33.48 44.84 2.48
N LEU A 100 -32.43 44.27 3.10
CA LEU A 100 -32.07 42.87 2.87
C LEU A 100 -33.17 41.92 3.35
N TYR A 101 -33.83 42.22 4.47
CA TYR A 101 -34.98 41.46 4.95
C TYR A 101 -36.14 41.47 3.95
N LEU A 102 -36.47 42.63 3.37
CA LEU A 102 -37.50 42.76 2.33
C LEU A 102 -37.10 41.99 1.07
N ARG A 103 -35.83 42.11 0.63
CA ARG A 103 -35.30 41.39 -0.55
C ARG A 103 -35.40 39.87 -0.40
N ARG A 104 -35.11 39.32 0.80
CA ARG A 104 -35.23 37.87 1.09
C ARG A 104 -36.66 37.32 1.02
N ARG A 105 -37.67 38.20 1.03
CA ARG A 105 -39.10 37.83 0.93
C ARG A 105 -39.65 37.94 -0.49
N GLN A 106 -38.86 38.46 -1.42
CA GLN A 106 -39.19 38.48 -2.83
C GLN A 106 -38.56 37.28 -3.52
N PRO A 107 -39.11 36.81 -4.65
CA PRO A 107 -38.43 35.83 -5.49
C PRO A 107 -37.02 36.30 -5.87
N ASP A 108 -36.08 35.37 -6.00
CA ASP A 108 -34.72 35.67 -6.44
C ASP A 108 -34.75 36.34 -7.82
N THR A 109 -33.93 37.38 -8.00
CA THR A 109 -33.71 37.99 -9.31
C THR A 109 -33.05 36.99 -10.28
N LEU A 110 -33.23 37.17 -11.59
CA LEU A 110 -32.63 36.29 -12.60
C LEU A 110 -31.11 36.14 -12.43
N GLU A 111 -30.42 37.24 -12.11
CA GLU A 111 -28.99 37.24 -11.81
C GLU A 111 -28.63 36.34 -10.62
N VAL A 112 -29.37 36.42 -9.50
CA VAL A 112 -29.13 35.57 -8.33
C VAL A 112 -29.42 34.10 -8.65
N GLN A 113 -30.44 33.81 -9.45
CA GLN A 113 -30.74 32.44 -9.91
C GLN A 113 -29.59 31.89 -10.77
N GLN A 114 -29.07 32.68 -11.72
CA GLN A 114 -27.91 32.31 -12.53
C GLN A 114 -26.67 32.08 -11.68
N MET A 115 -26.37 32.99 -10.74
CA MET A 115 -25.25 32.81 -9.80
C MET A 115 -25.37 31.53 -8.98
N LYS A 116 -26.58 31.20 -8.48
CA LYS A 116 -26.82 29.95 -7.75
C LYS A 116 -26.64 28.72 -8.63
N ALA A 117 -27.11 28.76 -9.88
CA ALA A 117 -26.95 27.66 -10.84
C ALA A 117 -25.47 27.41 -11.14
N LEU A 118 -24.71 28.48 -11.47
CA LEU A 118 -23.26 28.41 -11.71
C LEU A 118 -22.51 27.90 -10.48
N ALA A 119 -22.84 28.39 -9.28
CA ALA A 119 -22.20 27.91 -8.04
C ALA A 119 -22.51 26.45 -7.74
N LYS A 120 -23.71 25.97 -8.07
CA LYS A 120 -24.11 24.56 -7.92
C LYS A 120 -23.36 23.68 -8.92
N GLU A 121 -23.26 24.10 -10.17
CA GLU A 121 -22.52 23.40 -11.23
C GLU A 121 -21.03 23.31 -10.88
N GLU A 122 -20.41 24.42 -10.49
CA GLU A 122 -19.01 24.48 -10.08
C GLU A 122 -18.73 23.58 -8.87
N ARG A 123 -19.62 23.58 -7.87
CA ARG A 123 -19.50 22.68 -6.71
C ARG A 123 -19.61 21.21 -7.14
N SER A 124 -20.55 20.88 -8.01
CA SER A 124 -20.74 19.53 -8.55
C SER A 124 -19.50 19.07 -9.31
N ARG A 125 -18.93 19.93 -10.17
CA ARG A 125 -17.72 19.65 -10.94
C ARG A 125 -16.53 19.37 -10.01
N ARG A 126 -16.28 20.24 -9.03
CA ARG A 126 -15.20 20.03 -8.05
C ARG A 126 -15.39 18.75 -7.24
N GLN A 127 -16.63 18.42 -6.88
CA GLN A 127 -16.92 17.18 -6.16
C GLN A 127 -16.62 15.95 -7.03
N GLN A 128 -16.98 15.97 -8.31
CA GLN A 128 -16.66 14.87 -9.24
C GLN A 128 -15.15 14.72 -9.45
N GLU A 129 -14.42 15.82 -9.60
CA GLU A 129 -12.95 15.82 -9.70
C GLU A 129 -12.29 15.23 -8.44
N LEU A 130 -12.72 15.66 -7.25
CA LEU A 130 -12.22 15.12 -5.98
C LEU A 130 -12.54 13.64 -5.83
N SER A 131 -13.76 13.20 -6.15
CA SER A 131 -14.13 11.78 -6.11
C SER A 131 -13.31 10.94 -7.09
N ARG A 132 -13.04 11.46 -8.29
CA ARG A 132 -12.18 10.79 -9.27
C ARG A 132 -10.75 10.64 -8.75
N LEU A 133 -10.17 11.71 -8.20
CA LEU A 133 -8.84 11.68 -7.61
C LEU A 133 -8.76 10.77 -6.38
N ALA A 134 -9.80 10.73 -5.55
CA ALA A 134 -9.87 9.83 -4.41
C ALA A 134 -9.86 8.36 -4.85
N ARG A 135 -10.65 8.02 -5.88
CA ARG A 135 -10.66 6.66 -6.44
C ARG A 135 -9.32 6.27 -7.03
N GLU A 136 -8.70 7.16 -7.82
CA GLU A 136 -7.37 6.91 -8.39
C GLU A 136 -6.30 6.70 -7.29
N ARG A 137 -6.36 7.48 -6.21
CA ARG A 137 -5.44 7.30 -5.06
C ARG A 137 -5.64 5.97 -4.37
N GLU A 138 -6.89 5.53 -4.18
CA GLU A 138 -7.21 4.25 -3.56
C GLU A 138 -6.75 3.07 -4.43
N GLU A 139 -7.00 3.13 -5.74
CA GLU A 139 -6.50 2.14 -6.71
C GLU A 139 -4.96 2.07 -6.70
N ARG A 140 -4.26 3.22 -6.68
CA ARG A 140 -2.79 3.25 -6.61
C ARG A 140 -2.26 2.67 -5.29
N LEU A 141 -2.90 2.99 -4.17
CA LEU A 141 -2.52 2.46 -2.86
C LEU A 141 -2.69 0.94 -2.82
N GLN A 142 -3.76 0.42 -3.42
CA GLN A 142 -3.99 -1.02 -3.53
C GLN A 142 -2.89 -1.69 -4.36
N VAL A 143 -2.57 -1.16 -5.54
CA VAL A 143 -1.48 -1.69 -6.39
C VAL A 143 -0.13 -1.63 -5.66
N GLU A 144 0.15 -0.56 -4.92
CA GLU A 144 1.37 -0.44 -4.14
C GLU A 144 1.45 -1.49 -3.03
N ASN A 145 0.34 -1.73 -2.31
CA ASN A 145 0.25 -2.76 -1.29
C ASN A 145 0.45 -4.16 -1.87
N GLU A 146 -0.22 -4.49 -2.98
CA GLU A 146 -0.07 -5.78 -3.68
C GLU A 146 1.38 -5.97 -4.16
N ARG A 147 1.99 -4.93 -4.75
CA ARG A 147 3.41 -4.95 -5.15
C ARG A 147 4.33 -5.23 -3.96
N ASN A 148 4.09 -4.58 -2.83
CA ASN A 148 4.90 -4.77 -1.62
C ASN A 148 4.75 -6.18 -1.04
N GLN A 149 3.55 -6.75 -1.08
CA GLN A 149 3.29 -8.13 -0.67
C GLN A 149 4.04 -9.13 -1.58
N LEU A 150 3.87 -9.01 -2.90
CA LEU A 150 4.56 -9.88 -3.86
C LEU A 150 6.08 -9.76 -3.75
N LYS A 151 6.60 -8.55 -3.55
CA LYS A 151 8.03 -8.34 -3.34
C LYS A 151 8.55 -9.08 -2.10
N ALA A 152 7.80 -9.03 -0.99
CA ALA A 152 8.15 -9.76 0.23
C ALA A 152 8.11 -11.29 0.03
N GLU A 153 7.14 -11.80 -0.73
CA GLU A 153 7.07 -13.23 -1.08
C GLU A 153 8.25 -13.66 -1.95
N VAL A 154 8.60 -12.87 -2.97
CA VAL A 154 9.76 -13.13 -3.82
C VAL A 154 11.05 -13.14 -3.01
N GLU A 155 11.22 -12.21 -2.07
CA GLU A 155 12.38 -12.15 -1.18
C GLU A 155 12.47 -13.42 -0.31
N LYS A 156 11.34 -13.88 0.24
CA LYS A 156 11.29 -15.12 1.04
C LYS A 156 11.63 -16.36 0.21
N ILE A 157 11.11 -16.48 -1.01
CA ILE A 157 11.42 -17.62 -1.90
C ILE A 157 12.90 -17.56 -2.32
N ALA A 158 13.43 -16.37 -2.61
CA ALA A 158 14.85 -16.20 -2.94
C ALA A 158 15.77 -16.65 -1.79
N GLU A 159 15.41 -16.33 -0.54
CA GLU A 159 16.14 -16.79 0.63
C GLU A 159 16.07 -18.32 0.79
N GLN A 160 14.89 -18.92 0.64
CA GLN A 160 14.73 -20.38 0.66
C GLN A 160 15.54 -21.07 -0.45
N LEU A 161 15.55 -20.49 -1.65
CA LEU A 161 16.33 -21.01 -2.78
C LEU A 161 17.83 -20.92 -2.50
N ALA A 162 18.30 -19.83 -1.89
CA ALA A 162 19.70 -19.68 -1.50
C ALA A 162 20.11 -20.74 -0.45
N GLN A 163 19.26 -20.96 0.57
CA GLN A 163 19.48 -22.01 1.57
C GLN A 163 19.50 -23.41 0.95
N ALA A 164 18.56 -23.72 0.05
CA ALA A 164 18.50 -25.00 -0.64
C ALA A 164 19.72 -25.23 -1.54
N LYS A 165 20.20 -24.20 -2.26
CA LYS A 165 21.42 -24.27 -3.07
C LYS A 165 22.66 -24.54 -2.21
N GLU A 166 22.78 -23.87 -1.08
CA GLU A 166 23.91 -24.08 -0.16
C GLU A 166 23.86 -25.48 0.48
N ALA A 167 22.68 -25.97 0.81
CA ALA A 167 22.50 -27.36 1.27
C ALA A 167 22.89 -28.37 0.18
N ALA A 168 22.46 -28.15 -1.07
CA ALA A 168 22.82 -28.98 -2.21
C ALA A 168 24.35 -29.02 -2.43
N ARG A 169 25.02 -27.86 -2.38
CA ARG A 169 26.49 -27.76 -2.49
C ARG A 169 27.19 -28.58 -1.40
N LYS A 170 26.75 -28.46 -0.15
CA LYS A 170 27.30 -29.26 0.95
C LYS A 170 27.07 -30.76 0.74
N THR A 171 25.88 -31.16 0.29
CA THR A 171 25.61 -32.58 0.02
C THR A 171 26.48 -33.13 -1.11
N GLU A 172 26.72 -32.33 -2.15
CA GLU A 172 27.63 -32.69 -3.25
C GLU A 172 29.06 -32.87 -2.75
N GLU A 173 29.60 -31.92 -1.99
CA GLU A 173 30.93 -32.02 -1.36
C GLU A 173 31.05 -33.26 -0.46
N THR A 174 30.01 -33.57 0.33
CA THR A 174 30.03 -34.79 1.16
C THR A 174 29.96 -36.07 0.33
N ALA A 175 29.24 -36.07 -0.80
CA ALA A 175 29.14 -37.22 -1.69
C ALA A 175 30.48 -37.47 -2.40
N GLU A 176 31.19 -36.41 -2.82
CA GLU A 176 32.53 -36.51 -3.39
C GLU A 176 33.54 -37.09 -2.39
N LEU A 177 33.56 -36.60 -1.15
CA LEU A 177 34.41 -37.14 -0.08
C LEU A 177 34.11 -38.62 0.20
N LEU A 178 32.84 -39.01 0.23
CA LEU A 178 32.44 -40.41 0.41
C LEU A 178 32.89 -41.28 -0.78
N ALA A 179 32.77 -40.77 -2.01
CA ALA A 179 33.23 -41.47 -3.20
C ALA A 179 34.76 -41.63 -3.22
N GLU A 180 35.51 -40.61 -2.81
CA GLU A 180 36.97 -40.68 -2.68
C GLU A 180 37.39 -41.70 -1.62
N LYS A 181 36.75 -41.67 -0.45
CA LYS A 181 36.97 -42.67 0.61
C LYS A 181 36.65 -44.08 0.15
N ALA A 182 35.58 -44.27 -0.62
CA ALA A 182 35.22 -45.56 -1.19
C ALA A 182 36.29 -46.06 -2.18
N ARG A 183 36.79 -45.20 -3.07
CA ARG A 183 37.90 -45.55 -3.99
C ARG A 183 39.18 -45.90 -3.24
N ALA A 184 39.54 -45.14 -2.19
CA ALA A 184 40.72 -45.43 -1.37
C ALA A 184 40.58 -46.78 -0.66
N SER A 185 39.40 -47.07 -0.09
CA SER A 185 39.11 -48.37 0.53
C SER A 185 39.16 -49.51 -0.50
N GLU A 186 38.64 -49.30 -1.71
CA GLU A 186 38.72 -50.29 -2.80
C GLU A 186 40.17 -50.58 -3.18
N GLN A 187 41.00 -49.53 -3.35
CA GLN A 187 42.43 -49.68 -3.61
C GLN A 187 43.15 -50.45 -2.49
N GLU A 188 42.84 -50.18 -1.22
CA GLU A 188 43.38 -50.92 -0.09
C GLU A 188 42.98 -52.40 -0.13
N THR A 189 41.70 -52.71 -0.39
CA THR A 189 41.23 -54.09 -0.52
C THR A 189 41.90 -54.84 -1.67
N LEU A 190 42.15 -54.18 -2.81
CA LEU A 190 42.88 -54.77 -3.94
C LEU A 190 44.33 -55.08 -3.58
N LEU A 191 45.02 -54.17 -2.87
CA LEU A 191 46.39 -54.41 -2.40
C LEU A 191 46.46 -55.57 -1.41
N LEU A 192 45.52 -55.65 -0.47
CA LEU A 192 45.42 -56.76 0.48
C LEU A 192 45.15 -58.08 -0.25
N THR A 193 44.21 -58.09 -1.21
CA THR A 193 43.91 -59.28 -2.03
C THR A 193 45.13 -59.74 -2.80
N LYS A 194 45.90 -58.83 -3.39
CA LYS A 194 47.16 -59.14 -4.07
C LYS A 194 48.19 -59.76 -3.10
N ARG A 195 48.36 -59.19 -1.90
CA ARG A 195 49.26 -59.75 -0.87
C ARG A 195 48.84 -61.15 -0.42
N VAL A 196 47.53 -61.38 -0.26
CA VAL A 196 47.00 -62.72 0.06
C VAL A 196 47.34 -63.69 -1.07
N SER A 197 47.09 -63.31 -2.33
CA SER A 197 47.42 -64.15 -3.48
C SER A 197 48.91 -64.46 -3.61
N GLU A 198 49.79 -63.48 -3.38
CA GLU A 198 51.24 -63.67 -3.36
C GLU A 198 51.68 -64.62 -2.24
N ALA A 199 51.12 -64.46 -1.03
CA ALA A 199 51.39 -65.33 0.11
C ALA A 199 50.89 -66.78 -0.12
N GLU A 200 49.72 -66.95 -0.75
CA GLU A 200 49.21 -68.26 -1.16
C GLU A 200 50.11 -68.92 -2.21
N ALA A 201 50.57 -68.17 -3.21
CA ALA A 201 51.49 -68.67 -4.22
C ALA A 201 52.85 -69.07 -3.61
N GLU A 202 53.36 -68.30 -2.64
CA GLU A 202 54.58 -68.64 -1.91
C GLU A 202 54.40 -69.89 -1.04
N CYS A 203 53.29 -69.98 -0.31
CA CYS A 203 52.93 -71.17 0.46
C CYS A 203 52.87 -72.42 -0.44
N HIS A 204 52.24 -72.31 -1.61
CA HIS A 204 52.15 -73.39 -2.59
C HIS A 204 53.54 -73.80 -3.12
N ARG A 205 54.41 -72.82 -3.41
CA ARG A 205 55.80 -73.09 -3.83
C ARG A 205 56.59 -73.80 -2.72
N LEU A 206 56.45 -73.36 -1.48
CA LEU A 206 57.08 -74.01 -0.32
C LEU A 206 56.58 -75.45 -0.14
N GLN A 207 55.27 -75.70 -0.29
CA GLN A 207 54.70 -77.04 -0.28
C GLN A 207 55.29 -77.93 -1.38
N MET A 208 55.39 -77.43 -2.62
CA MET A 208 55.99 -78.20 -3.72
C MET A 208 57.48 -78.50 -3.49
N ASN A 209 58.23 -77.55 -2.93
CA ASN A 209 59.62 -77.77 -2.56
C ASN A 209 59.75 -78.79 -1.42
N HIS A 210 58.86 -78.72 -0.42
CA HIS A 210 58.80 -79.69 0.66
C HIS A 210 58.59 -81.10 0.12
N VAL A 211 57.57 -81.31 -0.73
CA VAL A 211 57.28 -82.60 -1.39
C VAL A 211 58.48 -83.09 -2.20
N LYS A 212 59.11 -82.24 -3.02
CA LYS A 212 60.32 -82.62 -3.78
C LYS A 212 61.47 -83.03 -2.87
N SER A 213 61.66 -82.33 -1.74
CA SER A 213 62.70 -82.68 -0.76
C SER A 213 62.39 -84.02 -0.07
N GLU A 214 61.13 -84.29 0.25
CA GLU A 214 60.68 -85.58 0.78
C GLU A 214 60.90 -86.70 -0.23
N GLU A 215 60.54 -86.49 -1.50
CA GLU A 215 60.80 -87.50 -2.54
C GLU A 215 62.30 -87.72 -2.76
N ALA A 216 63.12 -86.67 -2.68
CA ALA A 216 64.57 -86.79 -2.77
C ALA A 216 65.15 -87.58 -1.59
N LEU A 217 64.63 -87.33 -0.37
CA LEU A 217 64.97 -88.08 0.82
C LEU A 217 64.60 -89.57 0.66
N MET A 218 63.39 -89.86 0.17
CA MET A 218 62.94 -91.22 -0.14
C MET A 218 63.79 -91.91 -1.22
N ARG A 219 64.24 -91.18 -2.25
CA ARG A 219 65.17 -91.72 -3.27
C ARG A 219 66.53 -92.02 -2.69
N MET A 220 67.06 -91.13 -1.84
CA MET A 220 68.31 -91.36 -1.13
C MET A 220 68.20 -92.54 -0.17
N GLU A 221 67.08 -92.68 0.54
CA GLU A 221 66.82 -93.83 1.40
C GLU A 221 66.78 -95.13 0.59
N ARG A 222 66.13 -95.15 -0.58
CA ARG A 222 66.12 -96.32 -1.46
C ARG A 222 67.51 -96.67 -1.97
N LYS A 223 68.30 -95.68 -2.43
CA LYS A 223 69.69 -95.88 -2.86
C LYS A 223 70.58 -96.33 -1.71
N ALA A 224 70.37 -95.82 -0.50
CA ALA A 224 71.09 -96.26 0.69
C ALA A 224 70.81 -97.74 0.97
N ARG A 225 69.54 -98.18 0.94
CA ARG A 225 69.18 -99.61 1.08
C ARG A 225 69.77 -100.49 -0.03
N GLU A 226 69.80 -100.01 -1.27
CA GLU A 226 70.43 -100.73 -2.39
C GLU A 226 71.95 -100.82 -2.23
N ALA A 227 72.62 -99.75 -1.79
CA ALA A 227 74.04 -99.75 -1.48
C ALA A 227 74.35 -100.67 -0.29
N GLU A 228 73.47 -100.75 0.70
CA GLU A 228 73.55 -101.69 1.83
C GLU A 228 73.48 -103.15 1.35
N LEU A 229 72.54 -103.47 0.45
CA LEU A 229 72.42 -104.78 -0.20
C LEU A 229 73.62 -105.11 -1.09
N TYR A 230 74.17 -104.13 -1.81
CA TYR A 230 75.34 -104.30 -2.66
C TYR A 230 76.62 -104.51 -1.83
N ALA A 231 76.79 -103.76 -0.74
CA ALA A 231 77.85 -103.97 0.24
C ALA A 231 77.74 -105.36 0.89
N GLN A 232 76.53 -105.81 1.23
CA GLN A 232 76.29 -107.20 1.67
C GLN A 232 76.72 -108.20 0.60
N ARG A 233 76.37 -107.99 -0.67
CA ARG A 233 76.73 -108.90 -1.77
C ARG A 233 78.24 -108.97 -2.04
N ILE A 234 78.95 -107.84 -1.98
CA ILE A 234 80.43 -107.81 -2.08
C ILE A 234 81.07 -108.51 -0.88
N SER A 235 80.54 -108.30 0.34
CA SER A 235 81.02 -109.02 1.53
C SER A 235 80.83 -110.55 1.43
N MET A 236 79.83 -111.00 0.66
CA MET A 236 79.54 -112.42 0.42
C MET A 236 80.37 -113.04 -0.72
N SER A 237 80.99 -112.22 -1.58
CA SER A 237 81.74 -112.67 -2.78
C SER A 237 83.26 -112.62 -2.63
N LEU A 238 83.78 -112.22 -1.46
CA LEU A 238 85.22 -112.14 -1.16
C LEU A 238 85.76 -113.34 -0.36
N ALA A 239 84.99 -114.43 -0.26
CA ALA A 239 85.41 -115.69 0.33
C ALA A 239 85.70 -116.74 -0.76
N ASP A 240 86.77 -116.55 -1.55
CA ASP A 240 87.71 -117.59 -2.03
C ASP A 240 88.61 -117.12 -3.21
N VAL A 241 89.91 -117.03 -2.90
CA VAL A 241 91.12 -117.13 -3.77
C VAL A 241 91.47 -115.91 -4.67
N ASN A 242 92.41 -115.01 -4.26
CA ASN A 242 93.90 -115.02 -4.40
C ASN A 242 94.37 -114.65 -5.84
N SER A 243 95.12 -113.57 -6.15
CA SER A 243 96.48 -113.21 -5.70
C SER A 243 96.94 -111.79 -6.19
N LYS A 244 97.76 -111.13 -5.34
CA LYS A 244 98.65 -109.93 -5.37
C LYS A 244 99.66 -109.81 -6.57
N PRO A 245 100.57 -108.78 -6.71
CA PRO A 245 100.67 -107.36 -6.22
C PRO A 245 101.37 -106.28 -7.16
N HIS A 246 101.52 -105.03 -6.65
CA HIS A 246 102.51 -103.91 -6.94
C HIS A 246 102.48 -103.16 -8.31
N TYR A 247 102.50 -101.82 -8.44
CA TYR A 247 103.42 -100.72 -8.02
C TYR A 247 102.63 -99.36 -8.03
N ALA A 248 102.62 -98.50 -6.99
CA ALA A 248 103.46 -97.31 -6.73
C ALA A 248 103.81 -96.38 -7.91
N SER A 249 103.33 -95.12 -7.92
CA SER A 249 104.14 -93.89 -7.64
C SER A 249 103.59 -92.56 -8.21
N HIS A 250 103.78 -91.51 -7.40
CA HIS A 250 103.94 -90.07 -7.68
C HIS A 250 102.75 -89.10 -7.88
N ALA A 251 102.82 -88.09 -7.01
CA ALA A 251 102.11 -86.83 -6.93
C ALA A 251 102.33 -85.91 -8.15
N LEU A 252 101.48 -84.89 -8.32
CA LEU A 252 101.89 -83.48 -8.21
C LEU A 252 100.68 -82.52 -8.21
N ILE A 253 100.83 -81.50 -7.37
CA ILE A 253 100.04 -80.27 -7.28
C ILE A 253 100.49 -79.33 -8.41
N THR A 254 99.57 -78.62 -9.05
CA THR A 254 99.80 -77.27 -9.63
C THR A 254 98.47 -76.54 -9.87
N GLU A 255 98.30 -75.41 -9.19
CA GLU A 255 97.48 -74.22 -9.54
C GLU A 255 98.33 -73.28 -10.46
N PRO A 256 97.93 -72.04 -10.82
CA PRO A 256 96.72 -71.50 -11.50
C PRO A 256 97.11 -70.53 -12.66
N SER A 257 96.14 -69.86 -13.33
CA SER A 257 96.22 -68.52 -14.01
C SER A 257 94.92 -68.22 -14.77
N ILE A 258 94.07 -67.22 -14.43
CA ILE A 258 94.10 -65.76 -14.75
C ILE A 258 94.17 -65.48 -16.28
N TRP A 259 93.16 -64.87 -16.93
CA TRP A 259 92.92 -63.42 -17.17
C TRP A 259 91.50 -63.14 -17.73
N PRO A 260 90.96 -61.91 -17.53
CA PRO A 260 89.71 -61.38 -18.09
C PRO A 260 89.97 -60.44 -19.29
N LEU A 261 88.92 -60.00 -20.01
CA LEU A 261 88.98 -58.76 -20.82
C LEU A 261 87.59 -58.13 -21.05
N SER A 262 87.62 -56.82 -21.19
CA SER A 262 86.50 -55.89 -21.28
C SER A 262 86.49 -55.16 -22.64
N ASN A 263 85.30 -54.70 -23.05
CA ASN A 263 85.00 -53.34 -23.58
C ASN A 263 84.95 -53.05 -25.12
N ILE A 264 84.05 -52.08 -25.45
CA ILE A 264 83.96 -51.17 -26.64
C ILE A 264 83.32 -51.77 -27.92
N SER A 265 82.50 -51.12 -28.77
CA SER A 265 81.61 -49.92 -28.80
C SER A 265 80.98 -49.84 -30.22
N LEU A 266 79.74 -49.32 -30.30
CA LEU A 266 79.04 -48.59 -31.41
C LEU A 266 79.00 -49.09 -32.88
N GLN A 267 77.77 -49.13 -33.45
CA GLN A 267 77.31 -48.48 -34.71
C GLN A 267 75.76 -48.63 -34.87
N SER A 268 74.99 -47.53 -34.95
CA SER A 268 74.26 -46.98 -36.14
C SER A 268 73.14 -47.91 -36.71
N THR A 269 71.84 -47.56 -36.76
CA THR A 269 71.18 -46.55 -37.64
C THR A 269 69.75 -46.12 -37.18
N LEU A 270 69.38 -44.86 -37.53
CA LEU A 270 68.09 -44.22 -37.94
C LEU A 270 66.71 -44.93 -37.69
N SER A 271 65.57 -44.27 -37.37
CA SER A 271 65.04 -42.92 -37.74
C SER A 271 63.85 -42.42 -36.88
N HIS A 272 63.80 -41.09 -36.62
CA HIS A 272 62.68 -40.09 -36.51
C HIS A 272 61.26 -40.51 -36.02
N HIS A 273 60.53 -39.79 -35.13
CA HIS A 273 60.30 -38.34 -35.01
C HIS A 273 59.86 -37.90 -33.59
N GLN A 274 60.27 -36.69 -33.19
CA GLN A 274 59.98 -35.83 -32.01
C GLN A 274 59.71 -34.45 -32.70
N LEU A 275 58.70 -33.61 -32.45
CA LEU A 275 58.37 -32.78 -31.28
C LEU A 275 57.17 -31.85 -31.59
N MET A 276 56.41 -31.57 -30.53
CA MET A 276 55.92 -30.28 -29.99
C MET A 276 56.05 -28.94 -30.76
N ILE A 277 55.10 -28.05 -30.40
CA ILE A 277 55.15 -26.58 -30.16
C ILE A 277 54.31 -25.66 -31.10
N SER A 278 53.34 -25.02 -30.44
CA SER A 278 52.81 -23.62 -30.49
C SER A 278 52.80 -22.75 -31.75
N GLY A 279 51.70 -21.98 -31.88
CA GLY A 279 51.79 -20.50 -31.90
C GLY A 279 51.16 -19.74 -33.09
N GLY A 280 50.41 -18.67 -32.77
CA GLY A 280 50.11 -17.50 -33.62
C GLY A 280 48.78 -17.56 -34.38
N SER A 281 47.76 -16.74 -34.09
CA SER A 281 47.61 -15.28 -34.32
C SER A 281 47.56 -14.86 -35.79
N GLN A 282 46.39 -14.40 -36.25
CA GLN A 282 46.14 -13.13 -36.96
C GLN A 282 44.61 -13.02 -37.18
N ASP A 283 43.87 -11.99 -36.76
CA ASP A 283 43.95 -10.52 -36.91
C ASP A 283 43.41 -9.98 -38.26
N GLY A 284 42.69 -8.86 -38.18
CA GLY A 284 42.16 -8.06 -39.29
C GLY A 284 40.62 -8.08 -39.42
N GLY A 285 39.86 -7.01 -39.23
CA GLY A 285 40.17 -5.58 -39.16
C GLY A 285 39.43 -4.79 -40.25
N ASP A 286 38.89 -3.63 -39.86
CA ASP A 286 38.57 -2.44 -40.69
C ASP A 286 37.29 -2.42 -41.57
N ARG A 287 36.58 -1.30 -41.80
CA ARG A 287 36.45 0.07 -41.24
C ARG A 287 35.45 0.84 -42.13
N LEU A 288 34.84 1.92 -41.59
CA LEU A 288 34.26 3.12 -42.28
C LEU A 288 33.00 2.90 -43.17
N GLY A 289 32.03 3.82 -43.32
CA GLY A 289 31.81 5.18 -42.87
C GLY A 289 30.67 5.84 -43.68
N TYR A 290 30.03 6.84 -43.08
CA TYR A 290 29.32 8.00 -43.68
C TYR A 290 27.99 7.89 -44.47
N SER A 291 27.16 8.90 -44.16
CA SER A 291 26.10 9.59 -44.97
C SER A 291 24.78 8.85 -45.21
N ASP A 292 23.60 9.45 -45.27
CA ASP A 292 23.02 10.77 -44.98
C ASP A 292 21.51 10.61 -45.27
N ARG A 293 20.68 11.59 -44.91
CA ARG A 293 19.31 11.87 -45.38
C ARG A 293 18.08 11.21 -44.72
N SER A 294 17.38 12.07 -43.97
CA SER A 294 15.97 12.49 -44.12
C SER A 294 14.94 11.49 -44.67
N SER A 295 13.84 11.25 -43.93
CA SER A 295 12.56 11.89 -44.23
C SER A 295 11.51 11.62 -43.13
N VAL A 296 10.64 12.61 -42.95
CA VAL A 296 9.49 12.68 -42.07
C VAL A 296 8.41 11.69 -42.52
N HIS A 297 7.82 10.92 -41.60
CA HIS A 297 6.52 10.30 -41.81
C HIS A 297 5.60 10.50 -40.60
N THR A 298 4.66 11.42 -40.78
CA THR A 298 3.41 11.60 -40.05
C THR A 298 2.38 10.55 -40.51
N PRO A 299 1.52 10.02 -39.63
CA PRO A 299 0.36 9.24 -40.06
C PRO A 299 -0.77 10.16 -40.52
N GLN A 300 -1.20 10.00 -41.77
CA GLN A 300 -2.36 10.67 -42.35
C GLN A 300 -3.67 10.05 -41.83
N HIS A 301 -4.52 10.88 -41.26
CA HIS A 301 -5.96 10.64 -41.14
C HIS A 301 -6.64 10.94 -42.48
N PRO A 302 -7.63 10.15 -42.94
CA PRO A 302 -8.45 10.56 -44.08
C PRO A 302 -9.53 11.54 -43.64
N ALA A 303 -9.58 12.69 -44.32
CA ALA A 303 -10.64 13.67 -44.24
C ALA A 303 -11.91 13.15 -44.93
N ILE A 304 -13.03 13.15 -44.21
CA ILE A 304 -14.36 12.91 -44.80
C ILE A 304 -14.88 14.25 -45.33
N GLN A 305 -14.98 14.34 -46.65
CA GLN A 305 -15.71 15.41 -47.33
C GLN A 305 -17.21 15.18 -47.21
N LEU A 306 -17.93 16.17 -46.69
CA LEU A 306 -19.38 16.28 -46.80
C LEU A 306 -19.72 16.71 -48.24
N SER A 307 -20.35 15.81 -49.00
CA SER A 307 -21.08 16.18 -50.21
C SER A 307 -22.56 15.81 -50.06
N SER A 308 -23.39 16.80 -50.32
CA SER A 308 -24.83 16.79 -50.22
C SER A 308 -25.47 16.38 -51.55
N THR A 309 -26.22 15.27 -51.58
CA THR A 309 -27.32 15.06 -52.53
C THR A 309 -28.42 14.20 -51.89
N PRO A 310 -29.71 14.58 -52.03
CA PRO A 310 -30.82 13.78 -51.52
C PRO A 310 -31.30 12.80 -52.61
N PHE A 311 -31.29 11.49 -52.30
CA PHE A 311 -32.01 10.49 -53.08
C PHE A 311 -33.35 10.20 -52.40
N TYR A 312 -34.44 10.64 -53.02
CA TYR A 312 -35.78 10.12 -52.73
C TYR A 312 -35.87 8.67 -53.22
N ARG A 313 -36.06 7.71 -52.32
CA ARG A 313 -36.56 6.37 -52.66
C ARG A 313 -37.95 6.22 -52.04
N ALA A 314 -38.98 6.33 -52.89
CA ALA A 314 -40.35 6.04 -52.53
C ALA A 314 -40.52 4.53 -52.33
N ILE A 315 -40.93 4.12 -51.12
CA ILE A 315 -41.41 2.77 -50.82
C ILE A 315 -42.90 2.90 -50.55
N GLN A 316 -43.72 2.16 -51.31
CA GLN A 316 -45.16 2.11 -51.14
C GLN A 316 -45.55 1.41 -49.81
N PRO A 317 -46.65 1.83 -49.15
CA PRO A 317 -47.09 1.21 -47.90
C PRO A 317 -47.94 -0.04 -48.17
N ASN A 318 -47.59 -1.15 -47.51
CA ASN A 318 -48.44 -2.33 -47.43
C ASN A 318 -49.42 -2.17 -46.26
N ILE A 319 -50.72 -2.05 -46.56
CA ILE A 319 -51.81 -1.74 -45.62
C ILE A 319 -52.38 -3.02 -45.00
N ALA A 320 -51.54 -3.85 -44.38
CA ALA A 320 -52.02 -5.11 -43.78
C ALA A 320 -51.12 -5.62 -42.66
N GLN A 321 -50.90 -4.82 -41.59
CA GLN A 321 -50.35 -5.33 -40.32
C GLN A 321 -50.50 -4.35 -39.13
N MET A 322 -51.66 -3.69 -39.00
CA MET A 322 -51.96 -2.83 -37.83
C MET A 322 -53.20 -3.35 -37.09
N MET A 323 -53.08 -4.53 -36.48
CA MET A 323 -54.04 -4.98 -35.47
C MET A 323 -53.27 -5.32 -34.20
N HIS A 324 -53.46 -4.44 -33.20
CA HIS A 324 -52.97 -4.50 -31.81
C HIS A 324 -51.47 -4.27 -31.55
N ALA A 325 -51.02 -3.03 -31.77
CA ALA A 325 -49.96 -2.47 -30.93
C ALA A 325 -50.61 -1.88 -29.66
N PRO A 326 -50.11 -2.17 -28.44
CA PRO A 326 -50.60 -1.53 -27.23
C PRO A 326 -50.41 0.00 -27.33
N PRO A 327 -51.33 0.80 -26.76
CA PRO A 327 -51.20 2.25 -26.80
C PRO A 327 -49.86 2.67 -26.18
N PRO A 328 -49.19 3.71 -26.73
CA PRO A 328 -47.96 4.22 -26.15
C PRO A 328 -48.20 4.58 -24.67
N PRO A 329 -47.24 4.27 -23.77
CA PRO A 329 -47.41 4.51 -22.35
C PRO A 329 -47.69 6.00 -22.11
N ASP A 330 -48.74 6.29 -21.34
CA ASP A 330 -49.19 7.65 -21.03
C ASP A 330 -48.03 8.44 -20.36
N PRO A 331 -47.59 9.58 -20.92
CA PRO A 331 -46.53 10.40 -20.33
C PRO A 331 -46.87 10.86 -18.90
N SER A 332 -48.14 10.85 -18.50
CA SER A 332 -48.58 11.15 -17.13
C SER A 332 -48.08 10.13 -16.09
N VAL A 333 -47.84 8.88 -16.50
CA VAL A 333 -47.35 7.80 -15.61
C VAL A 333 -45.88 8.02 -15.29
N ASN A 334 -45.04 8.33 -16.29
CA ASN A 334 -43.64 8.66 -16.08
C ASN A 334 -43.48 9.91 -15.22
N GLN A 335 -44.30 10.93 -15.46
CA GLN A 335 -44.28 12.14 -14.64
C GLN A 335 -44.68 11.85 -13.19
N ARG A 336 -45.70 11.01 -12.94
CA ARG A 336 -46.06 10.57 -11.58
C ARG A 336 -44.95 9.78 -10.89
N ILE A 337 -44.26 8.90 -11.62
CA ILE A 337 -43.13 8.12 -11.09
C ILE A 337 -41.98 9.06 -10.73
N GLU A 338 -41.64 10.03 -11.60
CA GLU A 338 -40.66 11.07 -11.31
C GLU A 338 -41.05 11.90 -10.08
N PHE A 339 -42.30 12.36 -9.97
CA PHE A 339 -42.79 13.07 -8.79
C PHE A 339 -42.70 12.21 -7.52
N HIS A 340 -43.00 10.91 -7.61
CA HIS A 340 -42.91 10.00 -6.49
C HIS A 340 -41.45 9.76 -6.07
N ASN A 341 -40.54 9.63 -7.04
CA ASN A 341 -39.10 9.51 -6.80
C ASN A 341 -38.53 10.79 -6.18
N ILE A 342 -38.87 11.97 -6.70
CA ILE A 342 -38.46 13.27 -6.15
C ILE A 342 -38.96 13.42 -4.71
N ARG A 343 -40.20 12.98 -4.44
CA ARG A 343 -40.76 12.98 -3.08
C ARG A 343 -40.00 12.03 -2.16
N GLY A 344 -39.70 10.81 -2.61
CA GLY A 344 -38.91 9.84 -1.85
C GLY A 344 -37.49 10.34 -1.55
N GLU A 345 -36.82 10.95 -2.54
CA GLU A 345 -35.51 11.58 -2.35
C GLU A 345 -35.57 12.76 -1.37
N LEU A 346 -36.62 13.58 -1.42
CA LEU A 346 -36.83 14.67 -0.49
C LEU A 346 -37.05 14.16 0.94
N GLU A 347 -37.86 13.12 1.11
CA GLU A 347 -38.10 12.48 2.42
C GLU A 347 -36.81 11.86 2.97
N LYS A 348 -36.03 11.15 2.14
CA LYS A 348 -34.72 10.62 2.52
C LYS A 348 -33.73 11.72 2.90
N SER A 349 -33.65 12.80 2.13
CA SER A 349 -32.80 13.96 2.41
C SER A 349 -33.20 14.65 3.73
N ARG A 350 -34.51 14.78 3.99
CA ARG A 350 -35.02 15.29 5.27
C ARG A 350 -34.65 14.39 6.44
N HIS A 351 -34.77 13.07 6.26
CA HIS A 351 -34.39 12.09 7.27
C HIS A 351 -32.88 12.16 7.57
N ASP A 352 -32.04 12.13 6.55
CA ASP A 352 -30.58 12.23 6.68
C ASP A 352 -30.15 13.53 7.37
N PHE A 353 -30.83 14.64 7.06
CA PHE A 353 -30.61 15.91 7.73
C PHE A 353 -31.00 15.86 9.21
N SER A 354 -32.13 15.24 9.54
CA SER A 354 -32.61 15.07 10.91
C SER A 354 -31.67 14.20 11.73
N GLU A 355 -31.20 13.08 11.17
CA GLU A 355 -30.24 12.20 11.83
C GLU A 355 -28.90 12.89 12.05
N LYS A 356 -28.39 13.63 11.07
CA LYS A 356 -27.18 14.46 11.26
C LYS A 356 -27.35 15.48 12.37
N ALA A 357 -28.52 16.11 12.48
CA ALA A 357 -28.81 17.07 13.56
C ALA A 357 -28.87 16.37 14.94
N ARG A 358 -29.44 15.15 15.01
CA ARG A 358 -29.47 14.33 16.23
C ARG A 358 -28.06 13.96 16.69
N LEU A 359 -27.26 13.36 15.81
CA LEU A 359 -25.87 12.99 16.09
C LEU A 359 -25.03 14.18 16.51
N PHE A 360 -25.24 15.34 15.86
CA PHE A 360 -24.57 16.57 16.25
C PHE A 360 -24.93 17.01 17.67
N LYS A 361 -26.21 16.95 18.05
CA LYS A 361 -26.68 17.27 19.41
C LYS A 361 -26.13 16.29 20.45
N GLU A 362 -26.07 15.00 20.13
CA GLU A 362 -25.45 13.98 20.99
C GLU A 362 -23.98 14.30 21.24
N ARG A 363 -23.23 14.58 20.16
CA ARG A 363 -21.82 14.96 20.27
C ARG A 363 -21.59 16.23 21.08
N LEU A 364 -22.48 17.22 20.97
CA LEU A 364 -22.43 18.42 21.81
C LEU A 364 -22.67 18.11 23.29
N ASN A 365 -23.59 17.19 23.60
CA ASN A 365 -23.85 16.76 24.97
C ASN A 365 -22.69 15.96 25.56
N GLU A 366 -22.10 15.04 24.78
CA GLU A 366 -20.89 14.31 25.16
C GLU A 366 -19.76 15.28 25.50
N PHE A 367 -19.45 16.19 24.58
CA PHE A 367 -18.43 17.21 24.80
C PHE A 367 -18.74 18.09 26.01
N ARG A 368 -20.01 18.48 26.20
CA ARG A 368 -20.44 19.23 27.38
C ARG A 368 -20.19 18.47 28.68
N ASN A 369 -20.44 17.17 28.71
CA ASN A 369 -20.21 16.32 29.89
C ASN A 369 -18.70 16.16 30.17
N GLU A 370 -17.88 16.00 29.13
CA GLU A 370 -16.42 15.90 29.25
C GLU A 370 -15.81 17.17 29.87
N ILE A 371 -16.27 18.35 29.44
CA ILE A 371 -15.75 19.62 29.96
C ILE A 371 -16.37 20.03 31.31
N ASP A 372 -17.52 19.47 31.70
CA ASP A 372 -18.24 19.87 32.92
C ASP A 372 -17.38 19.65 34.18
N ALA A 373 -16.67 18.51 34.23
CA ALA A 373 -15.74 18.17 35.31
C ALA A 373 -14.52 19.11 35.39
N LEU A 374 -14.23 19.85 34.32
CA LEU A 374 -13.11 20.78 34.24
C LEU A 374 -13.54 22.23 34.50
N LYS A 375 -14.83 22.49 34.72
CA LYS A 375 -15.35 23.85 34.93
C LYS A 375 -14.88 24.42 36.27
N ARG A 376 -14.60 25.72 36.23
CA ARG A 376 -14.19 26.51 37.38
C ARG A 376 -15.26 27.54 37.70
N GLU A 377 -15.98 27.35 38.80
CA GLU A 377 -17.07 28.24 39.21
C GLU A 377 -16.59 29.68 39.45
N ASP A 378 -15.36 29.86 39.94
CA ASP A 378 -14.75 31.16 40.21
C ASP A 378 -14.45 31.98 38.94
N ARG A 379 -14.51 31.36 37.77
CA ARG A 379 -14.24 31.99 36.46
C ARG A 379 -15.48 32.15 35.60
N GLN A 380 -16.66 31.81 36.12
CA GLN A 380 -17.89 31.90 35.35
C GLN A 380 -18.25 33.35 35.07
N THR A 381 -18.47 33.68 33.79
CA THR A 381 -18.92 35.02 33.41
C THR A 381 -20.42 35.17 33.60
N GLU A 382 -20.92 36.41 33.64
CA GLU A 382 -22.37 36.66 33.71
C GLU A 382 -23.12 36.07 32.50
N HIS A 383 -22.50 36.07 31.32
CA HIS A 383 -23.08 35.48 30.11
C HIS A 383 -23.20 33.96 30.22
N ASP A 384 -22.23 33.29 30.85
CA ASP A 384 -22.30 31.85 31.11
C ASP A 384 -23.46 31.50 32.04
N VAL A 385 -23.69 32.31 33.09
CA VAL A 385 -24.80 32.12 34.04
C VAL A 385 -26.14 32.30 33.33
N ILE A 386 -26.30 33.37 32.55
CA ILE A 386 -27.54 33.65 31.81
C ILE A 386 -27.80 32.55 30.77
N HIS A 387 -26.78 32.12 30.03
CA HIS A 387 -26.92 31.04 29.05
C HIS A 387 -27.31 29.72 29.72
N ALA A 388 -26.65 29.34 30.83
CA ALA A 388 -27.00 28.14 31.58
C ALA A 388 -28.45 28.16 32.07
N GLN A 389 -28.91 29.30 32.60
CA GLN A 389 -30.30 29.48 33.03
C GLN A 389 -31.29 29.39 31.86
N ASN A 390 -30.96 29.97 30.70
CA ASN A 390 -31.79 29.85 29.50
C ASN A 390 -31.90 28.40 29.05
N VAL A 391 -30.78 27.68 28.96
CA VAL A 391 -30.75 26.26 28.58
C VAL A 391 -31.53 25.40 29.57
N GLN A 392 -31.40 25.65 30.89
CA GLN A 392 -32.15 24.93 31.93
C GLN A 392 -33.66 25.12 31.78
N ASN A 393 -34.10 26.31 31.36
CA ASN A 393 -35.51 26.61 31.09
C ASN A 393 -35.98 26.17 29.70
N GLY A 394 -35.12 25.50 28.91
CA GLY A 394 -35.43 25.08 27.55
C GLY A 394 -35.50 26.23 26.54
N PHE A 395 -34.85 27.36 26.83
CA PHE A 395 -34.70 28.47 25.90
C PHE A 395 -33.43 28.33 25.05
N ASP A 396 -33.62 28.51 23.75
CA ASP A 396 -32.63 28.71 22.72
C ASP A 396 -32.83 30.10 22.09
N LYS A 397 -31.94 30.50 21.18
CA LYS A 397 -32.03 31.79 20.47
C LYS A 397 -33.42 32.08 19.90
N PHE A 398 -34.01 31.14 19.16
CA PHE A 398 -35.26 31.37 18.43
C PHE A 398 -36.48 31.39 19.35
N THR A 399 -36.50 30.53 20.37
CA THR A 399 -37.54 30.51 21.39
C THR A 399 -37.46 31.75 22.27
N THR A 400 -36.26 32.21 22.65
CA THR A 400 -36.05 33.50 23.34
C THR A 400 -36.58 34.65 22.49
N LEU A 401 -36.20 34.73 21.21
CA LEU A 401 -36.70 35.77 20.30
C LEU A 401 -38.24 35.74 20.20
N ARG A 402 -38.83 34.55 20.07
CA ARG A 402 -40.29 34.39 20.01
C ARG A 402 -40.95 34.86 21.30
N MET A 403 -40.41 34.52 22.47
CA MET A 403 -40.94 34.97 23.76
C MET A 403 -40.86 36.49 23.92
N SER A 404 -39.72 37.09 23.55
CA SER A 404 -39.50 38.53 23.60
C SER A 404 -40.31 39.32 22.57
N SER A 405 -40.85 38.63 21.56
CA SER A 405 -41.76 39.18 20.54
C SER A 405 -43.23 38.97 20.87
N ARG A 406 -43.58 38.40 22.04
CA ARG A 406 -45.00 38.19 22.40
C ARG A 406 -45.71 39.52 22.67
N GLY A 407 -47.04 39.50 22.52
CA GLY A 407 -47.90 40.67 22.68
C GLY A 407 -48.06 41.51 21.42
N ALA A 408 -48.87 42.56 21.49
CA ALA A 408 -48.97 43.54 20.41
C ALA A 408 -47.74 44.48 20.42
N PRO A 409 -47.30 45.04 19.28
CA PRO A 409 -46.19 45.98 19.24
C PRO A 409 -46.40 47.16 20.20
N LYS A 410 -47.63 47.70 20.30
CA LYS A 410 -48.01 48.71 21.30
C LYS A 410 -47.64 48.32 22.75
N GLN A 411 -47.95 47.10 23.19
CA GLN A 411 -47.60 46.62 24.54
C GLN A 411 -46.07 46.54 24.72
N ARG A 412 -45.34 46.11 23.69
CA ARG A 412 -43.88 46.07 23.75
C ARG A 412 -43.26 47.47 23.76
N VAL A 413 -43.87 48.46 23.12
CA VAL A 413 -43.48 49.87 23.27
C VAL A 413 -43.64 50.33 24.72
N GLU A 414 -44.74 49.98 25.38
CA GLU A 414 -44.95 50.28 26.80
C GLU A 414 -43.89 49.60 27.69
N VAL A 415 -43.53 48.35 27.40
CA VAL A 415 -42.41 47.67 28.08
C VAL A 415 -41.10 48.45 27.89
N PHE A 416 -40.76 48.85 26.66
CA PHE A 416 -39.54 49.62 26.37
C PHE A 416 -39.47 50.95 27.15
N GLU A 417 -40.58 51.69 27.21
CA GLU A 417 -40.67 52.95 27.96
C GLU A 417 -40.73 52.70 29.48
N GLY A 418 -41.08 51.49 29.91
CA GLY A 418 -41.12 51.05 31.30
C GLY A 418 -39.76 50.64 31.89
N LEU A 419 -38.79 50.27 31.05
CA LEU A 419 -37.44 49.84 31.45
C LEU A 419 -36.62 50.97 32.07
#